data_AF-A0A1Q3N5Y8-F1
#
_entry.id   AF-A0A1Q3N5Y8-F1
#
_cell.length_a   1.000
_cell.length_b   1.000
_cell.length_c   1.000
_cell.angle_alpha   90.00
_cell.angle_beta   90.00
_cell.angle_gamma   90.00
#
_symmetry.space_group_name_H-M   'P 1'
#
loop_
_entity.id
_entity.type
_entity.pdbx_description
1 polymer ?
#
loop_
_entity_poly.entity_id
_entity_poly.type
_entity_poly.pdbx_seq_one_letter_code
_entity_poly.pdbx_strand_id
1 'polypeptide(L)'
;MMKKTLWLCLFLSVCVQAYASNEYYCFADGKKSILLVSPEYQKIQSIKYYPYLKNIKLSAPVHIEEVEMGEFAQPEVYRTMNELIDGKVTGQYTFMTQGYILYGASYRNLKTKKQTHFEQVSLNLKGISCL
;
A
#
# COMPACT_ATOMS: atom_id res chain seq x y z
N MET A 1 -49.50 43.06 26.04
CA MET A 1 -48.08 42.67 26.23
C MET A 1 -47.94 41.19 25.86
N MET A 2 -47.48 40.87 24.65
CA MET A 2 -47.27 39.49 24.20
C MET A 2 -45.95 39.44 23.43
N LYS A 3 -44.88 38.98 24.08
CA LYS A 3 -43.62 38.65 23.44
C LYS A 3 -43.78 37.28 22.78
N LYS A 4 -43.97 37.23 21.46
CA LYS A 4 -43.84 35.99 20.69
C LYS A 4 -42.35 35.76 20.45
N THR A 5 -41.76 34.88 21.23
CA THR A 5 -40.39 34.39 21.07
C THR A 5 -40.32 33.60 19.76
N LEU A 6 -39.65 34.16 18.77
CA LEU A 6 -39.35 33.53 17.49
C LEU A 6 -38.33 32.41 17.75
N TRP A 7 -38.76 31.16 17.71
CA TRP A 7 -37.89 30.00 17.88
C TRP A 7 -37.17 29.74 16.55
N LEU A 8 -35.95 30.27 16.42
CA LEU A 8 -35.08 30.06 15.28
C LEU A 8 -34.41 28.68 15.44
N CYS A 9 -34.99 27.64 14.82
CA CYS A 9 -34.37 26.33 14.73
C CYS A 9 -33.12 26.40 13.83
N LEU A 10 -31.97 26.64 14.44
CA LEU A 10 -30.66 26.57 13.81
C LEU A 10 -30.34 25.08 13.54
N PHE A 11 -30.58 24.63 12.31
CA PHE A 11 -30.09 23.33 11.83
C PHE A 11 -28.55 23.36 11.80
N LEU A 12 -27.93 22.94 12.90
CA LEU A 12 -26.51 22.57 12.97
C LEU A 12 -26.32 21.30 12.13
N SER A 13 -26.19 21.46 10.83
CA SER A 13 -25.67 20.44 9.92
C SER A 13 -24.19 20.27 10.22
N VAL A 14 -23.87 19.49 11.26
CA VAL A 14 -22.50 19.04 11.52
C VAL A 14 -22.16 18.06 10.42
N CYS A 15 -21.50 18.55 9.37
CA CYS A 15 -20.92 17.69 8.35
C CYS A 15 -19.82 16.86 9.02
N VAL A 16 -20.15 15.63 9.40
CA VAL A 16 -19.17 14.65 9.85
C VAL A 16 -18.33 14.31 8.63
N GLN A 17 -17.11 14.84 8.55
CA GLN A 17 -16.13 14.36 7.57
C GLN A 17 -15.69 12.97 8.03
N ALA A 18 -16.40 11.94 7.58
CA ALA A 18 -15.92 10.57 7.65
C ALA A 18 -14.69 10.49 6.75
N TYR A 19 -13.50 10.62 7.35
CA TYR A 19 -12.26 10.37 6.64
C TYR A 19 -12.22 8.88 6.33
N ALA A 20 -12.50 8.52 5.07
CA ALA A 20 -12.22 7.18 4.59
C ALA A 20 -10.71 6.94 4.75
N SER A 21 -10.32 6.11 5.72
CA SER A 21 -8.94 5.69 5.87
C SER A 21 -8.61 4.77 4.70
N ASN A 22 -7.65 5.15 3.87
CA ASN A 22 -7.17 4.25 2.83
C ASN A 22 -6.34 3.16 3.49
N GLU A 23 -6.76 1.91 3.35
CA GLU A 23 -6.06 0.74 3.88
C GLU A 23 -4.94 0.32 2.92
N TYR A 24 -3.79 0.01 3.49
CA TYR A 24 -2.61 -0.45 2.74
C TYR A 24 -1.84 -1.47 3.57
N TYR A 25 -1.19 -2.43 2.90
CA TYR A 25 -0.03 -3.09 3.48
C TYR A 25 1.13 -2.09 3.49
N CYS A 26 1.72 -1.87 4.66
CA CYS A 26 2.78 -0.90 4.87
C CYS A 26 4.12 -1.61 5.09
N PHE A 27 5.15 -1.19 4.36
CA PHE A 27 6.49 -1.76 4.48
C PHE A 27 7.56 -0.67 4.64
N ALA A 28 8.55 -0.91 5.50
CA ALA A 28 9.65 0.00 5.79
C ALA A 28 11.01 -0.69 5.57
N ASP A 29 12.02 0.07 5.17
CA ASP A 29 13.42 -0.40 4.99
C ASP A 29 14.39 0.26 5.98
N GLY A 30 13.87 0.72 7.12
CA GLY A 30 14.60 1.54 8.10
C GLY A 30 14.78 3.01 7.70
N LYS A 31 14.36 3.43 6.49
CA LYS A 31 14.30 4.84 6.09
C LYS A 31 12.95 5.47 6.45
N LYS A 32 12.87 6.78 6.23
CA LYS A 32 11.68 7.59 6.55
C LYS A 32 10.47 7.32 5.64
N SER A 33 10.67 6.79 4.44
CA SER A 33 9.58 6.55 3.49
C SER A 33 8.96 5.17 3.68
N ILE A 34 7.63 5.10 3.71
CA ILE A 34 6.88 3.84 3.87
C ILE A 34 6.32 3.43 2.52
N LEU A 35 6.66 2.23 2.06
CA LEU A 35 6.06 1.62 0.88
C LEU A 35 4.61 1.21 1.20
N LEU A 36 3.69 1.62 0.34
CA LEU A 36 2.26 1.36 0.46
C LEU A 36 1.82 0.45 -0.68
N VAL A 37 1.24 -0.69 -0.33
CA VAL A 37 0.73 -1.69 -1.26
C VAL A 37 -0.77 -1.88 -1.05
N SER A 38 -1.54 -1.81 -2.15
CA SER A 38 -2.99 -1.97 -2.08
C SER A 38 -3.39 -3.33 -1.51
N PRO A 39 -4.48 -3.43 -0.72
CA PRO A 39 -5.04 -4.72 -0.28
C PRO A 39 -5.41 -5.63 -1.45
N GLU A 40 -5.74 -5.05 -2.61
CA GLU A 40 -5.99 -5.77 -3.88
C GLU A 40 -4.68 -6.18 -4.59
N TYR A 41 -3.67 -6.61 -3.83
CA TYR A 41 -2.30 -6.81 -4.33
C TYR A 41 -2.21 -7.84 -5.47
N GLN A 42 -3.16 -8.77 -5.57
CA GLN A 42 -3.19 -9.80 -6.61
C GLN A 42 -3.30 -9.23 -8.04
N LYS A 43 -3.88 -8.03 -8.18
CA LYS A 43 -4.03 -7.31 -9.45
C LYS A 43 -3.35 -5.95 -9.42
N ILE A 44 -2.32 -5.81 -8.60
CA ILE A 44 -1.66 -4.52 -8.39
C ILE A 44 -1.06 -3.97 -9.68
N GLN A 45 -1.33 -2.70 -9.95
CA GLN A 45 -0.77 -1.98 -11.10
C GLN A 45 0.10 -0.80 -10.67
N SER A 46 0.02 -0.42 -9.40
CA SER A 46 0.82 0.64 -8.83
C SER A 46 1.00 0.49 -7.33
N ILE A 47 2.08 1.09 -6.85
CA ILE A 47 2.40 1.28 -5.43
C ILE A 47 2.62 2.77 -5.16
N LYS A 48 2.72 3.14 -3.89
CA LYS A 48 3.04 4.50 -3.46
C LYS A 48 4.08 4.47 -2.36
N TYR A 49 4.72 5.61 -2.13
CA TYR A 49 5.48 5.83 -0.90
C TYR A 49 4.84 6.96 -0.10
N TYR A 50 4.63 6.76 1.19
CA TYR A 50 4.34 7.85 2.12
C TYR A 50 5.63 8.63 2.42
N PRO A 51 5.58 9.99 2.53
CA PRO A 51 4.42 10.87 2.41
C PRO A 51 4.15 11.37 0.98
N TYR A 52 4.91 10.92 -0.02
CA TYR A 52 4.86 11.47 -1.38
C TYR A 52 3.56 11.13 -2.13
N LEU A 53 2.97 9.97 -1.86
CA LEU A 53 1.69 9.48 -2.38
C LEU A 53 1.55 9.47 -3.92
N LYS A 54 2.67 9.60 -4.63
CA LYS A 54 2.72 9.49 -6.09
C LYS A 54 2.64 8.01 -6.49
N ASN A 55 1.78 7.71 -7.46
CA ASN A 55 1.71 6.39 -8.07
C ASN A 55 3.02 6.06 -8.80
N ILE A 56 3.60 4.92 -8.45
CA ILE A 56 4.67 4.29 -9.20
C ILE A 56 4.05 3.13 -9.94
N LYS A 57 4.13 3.15 -11.27
CA LYS A 57 3.50 2.14 -12.13
C LYS A 57 4.32 0.85 -12.10
N LEU A 58 3.63 -0.27 -12.05
CA LEU A 58 4.20 -1.61 -12.18
C LEU A 58 3.77 -2.23 -13.51
N SER A 59 4.63 -3.06 -14.09
CA SER A 59 4.25 -3.94 -15.22
C SER A 59 3.37 -5.09 -14.72
N ALA A 60 2.83 -5.91 -15.63
CA ALA A 60 2.42 -7.27 -15.26
C ALA A 60 3.62 -8.06 -14.66
N PRO A 61 3.37 -9.10 -13.84
CA PRO A 61 4.44 -9.95 -13.34
C PRO A 61 5.33 -10.47 -14.48
N VAL A 62 6.63 -10.26 -14.35
CA VAL A 62 7.64 -10.74 -15.31
C VAL A 62 8.26 -12.07 -14.87
N HIS A 63 8.14 -12.39 -13.58
CA HIS A 63 8.55 -13.66 -13.02
C HIS A 63 7.65 -14.01 -11.83
N ILE A 64 7.30 -15.28 -11.73
CA ILE A 64 6.56 -15.86 -10.61
C ILE A 64 7.32 -17.12 -10.20
N GLU A 65 7.65 -17.19 -8.92
CA GLU A 65 8.25 -18.36 -8.29
C GLU A 65 7.32 -18.83 -7.17
N GLU A 66 7.11 -20.13 -7.09
CA GLU A 66 6.31 -20.77 -6.05
C GLU A 66 7.20 -21.74 -5.27
N VAL A 67 7.21 -21.61 -3.95
CA VAL A 67 8.02 -22.41 -3.04
C VAL A 67 7.09 -23.23 -2.17
N GLU A 68 7.20 -24.55 -2.26
CA GLU A 68 6.45 -25.48 -1.42
C GLU A 68 6.99 -25.45 0.02
N MET A 69 6.10 -25.25 0.99
CA MET A 69 6.46 -25.07 2.41
C MET A 69 6.19 -26.33 3.26
N GLY A 70 5.97 -27.48 2.60
CA GLY A 70 5.59 -28.76 3.22
C GLY A 70 4.09 -29.07 3.11
N GLU A 71 3.68 -30.29 3.48
CA GLU A 71 2.33 -30.83 3.21
C GLU A 71 1.16 -30.01 3.78
N PHE A 72 1.37 -29.27 4.88
CA PHE A 72 0.30 -28.57 5.60
C PHE A 72 0.33 -27.05 5.47
N ALA A 73 1.31 -26.49 4.75
CA ALA A 73 1.48 -25.05 4.62
C ALA A 73 1.09 -24.57 3.22
N GLN A 74 0.49 -23.38 3.14
CA GLN A 74 0.28 -22.72 1.86
C GLN A 74 1.65 -22.38 1.23
N PRO A 75 1.80 -22.53 -0.09
CA PRO A 75 3.04 -22.20 -0.76
C PRO A 75 3.34 -20.70 -0.63
N GLU A 76 4.62 -20.38 -0.57
CA GLU A 76 5.06 -19.00 -0.76
C GLU A 76 5.10 -18.69 -2.25
N VAL A 77 4.53 -17.56 -2.64
CA VAL A 77 4.50 -17.10 -4.02
C VAL A 77 5.21 -15.76 -4.10
N TYR A 78 6.25 -15.71 -4.92
CA TYR A 78 7.09 -14.55 -5.17
C TYR A 78 6.75 -13.99 -6.55
N ARG A 79 6.13 -12.80 -6.60
CA ARG A 79 5.78 -12.12 -7.84
C ARG A 79 6.71 -10.94 -8.08
N THR A 80 7.49 -11.01 -9.15
CA THR A 80 8.40 -9.93 -9.56
C THR A 80 7.77 -9.08 -10.66
N MET A 81 7.76 -7.77 -10.48
CA MET A 81 7.15 -6.79 -11.38
C MET A 81 8.16 -5.67 -11.66
N ASN A 82 8.18 -5.17 -12.90
CA ASN A 82 9.05 -4.05 -13.26
C ASN A 82 8.46 -2.73 -12.76
N GLU A 83 9.30 -1.89 -12.16
CA GLU A 83 9.03 -0.48 -11.91
C GLU A 83 9.12 0.30 -13.23
N LEU A 84 8.06 1.05 -13.55
CA LEU A 84 7.98 1.86 -14.76
C LEU A 84 7.94 3.34 -14.42
N ILE A 85 9.01 4.06 -14.74
CA ILE A 85 9.09 5.52 -14.63
C ILE A 85 9.29 6.08 -16.04
N ASP A 86 8.38 6.95 -16.47
CA ASP A 86 8.37 7.56 -17.81
C ASP A 86 8.48 6.51 -18.94
N GLY A 87 7.80 5.38 -18.77
CA GLY A 87 7.79 4.26 -19.73
C GLY A 87 9.06 3.40 -19.72
N LYS A 88 10.07 3.72 -18.91
CA LYS A 88 11.32 2.96 -18.82
C LYS A 88 11.29 2.05 -17.59
N VAL A 89 11.88 0.87 -17.74
CA VAL A 89 12.11 -0.05 -16.63
C VAL A 89 13.29 0.45 -15.78
N THR A 90 13.03 0.88 -14.55
CA THR A 90 14.06 1.47 -13.66
C THR A 90 14.47 0.55 -12.51
N GLY A 91 13.60 -0.37 -12.13
CA GLY A 91 13.74 -1.23 -10.98
C GLY A 91 12.81 -2.42 -11.07
N GLN A 92 12.87 -3.28 -10.06
CA GLN A 92 11.98 -4.43 -9.92
C GLN A 92 11.53 -4.53 -8.48
N TYR A 93 10.23 -4.72 -8.28
CA TYR A 93 9.66 -5.09 -6.99
C TYR A 93 9.37 -6.58 -6.99
N THR A 94 9.69 -7.26 -5.89
CA THR A 94 9.30 -8.65 -5.67
C THR A 94 8.44 -8.71 -4.43
N PHE A 95 7.21 -9.18 -4.59
CA PHE A 95 6.23 -9.33 -3.52
C PHE A 95 6.13 -10.79 -3.11
N MET A 96 6.27 -11.07 -1.81
CA MET A 96 6.12 -12.39 -1.23
C MET A 96 4.75 -12.49 -0.58
N THR A 97 3.99 -13.49 -1.00
CA THR A 97 2.64 -13.77 -0.50
C THR A 97 2.56 -15.22 -0.06
N GLN A 98 1.81 -15.49 1.00
CA GLN A 98 1.49 -16.86 1.41
C GLN A 98 0.00 -16.91 1.72
N GLY A 99 -0.72 -17.77 0.98
CA GLY A 99 -2.19 -17.73 0.94
C GLY A 99 -2.72 -16.39 0.42
N TYR A 100 -3.54 -15.70 1.22
CA TYR A 100 -4.17 -14.41 0.88
C TYR A 100 -3.50 -13.20 1.55
N ILE A 101 -2.31 -13.40 2.13
CA ILE A 101 -1.61 -12.35 2.87
C ILE A 101 -0.33 -11.97 2.12
N LEU A 102 -0.09 -10.66 2.02
CA LEU A 102 1.15 -10.09 1.52
C LEU A 102 2.11 -9.89 2.69
N TYR A 103 3.14 -10.73 2.78
CA TYR A 103 4.07 -10.75 3.91
C TYR A 103 5.35 -9.96 3.66
N GLY A 104 5.76 -9.83 2.39
CA GLY A 104 7.07 -9.27 2.08
C GLY A 104 7.09 -8.46 0.81
N ALA A 105 7.98 -7.47 0.79
CA ALA A 105 8.35 -6.75 -0.40
C ALA A 105 9.86 -6.58 -0.45
N SER A 106 10.43 -6.64 -1.64
CA SER A 106 11.80 -6.21 -1.89
C SER A 106 11.87 -5.41 -3.18
N TYR A 107 12.91 -4.59 -3.31
CA TYR A 107 13.16 -3.77 -4.47
C TYR A 107 14.61 -3.92 -4.93
N ARG A 108 14.80 -4.04 -6.25
CA ARG A 108 16.10 -4.00 -6.90
C ARG A 108 16.15 -2.82 -7.86
N ASN A 109 17.04 -1.87 -7.63
CA ASN A 109 17.32 -0.83 -8.61
C ASN A 109 18.17 -1.39 -9.75
N LEU A 110 17.71 -1.28 -11.00
CA LEU A 110 18.43 -1.90 -12.13
C LEU A 110 19.68 -1.13 -12.54
N LYS A 111 19.74 0.19 -12.26
CA LYS A 111 20.90 1.04 -12.55
C LYS A 111 22.03 0.79 -11.55
N THR A 112 21.73 0.85 -10.26
CA THR A 112 22.74 0.74 -9.19
C THR A 112 22.96 -0.68 -8.69
N LYS A 113 22.08 -1.62 -9.08
CA LYS A 113 22.02 -3.01 -8.58
C LYS A 113 21.73 -3.15 -7.09
N LYS A 114 21.49 -2.04 -6.39
CA LYS A 114 21.15 -2.05 -4.96
C LYS A 114 19.85 -2.81 -4.73
N GLN A 115 19.89 -3.72 -3.77
CA GLN A 115 18.71 -4.39 -3.22
C GLN A 115 18.25 -3.69 -1.94
N THR A 116 16.95 -3.66 -1.73
CA THR A 116 16.29 -3.14 -0.54
C THR A 116 15.24 -4.16 -0.12
N HIS A 117 15.32 -4.63 1.11
CA HIS A 117 14.29 -5.48 1.70
C HIS A 117 13.43 -4.60 2.58
N PHE A 118 12.12 -4.81 2.53
CA PHE A 118 11.19 -4.09 3.37
C PHE A 118 10.53 -5.06 4.36
N GLU A 119 10.37 -4.60 5.57
CA GLU A 119 9.67 -5.29 6.65
C GLU A 119 8.26 -4.70 6.79
N GLN A 120 7.27 -5.55 7.04
CA GLN A 120 5.91 -5.08 7.30
C GLN A 120 5.88 -4.31 8.62
N VAL A 121 5.17 -3.17 8.62
CA VAL A 121 5.06 -2.32 9.81
C VAL A 121 3.60 -1.94 10.07
N SER A 122 3.18 -2.07 11.33
CA SER A 122 1.88 -1.59 11.79
C SER A 122 2.02 -0.17 12.34
N LEU A 123 1.75 0.83 11.51
CA LEU A 123 1.87 2.25 11.86
C LEU A 123 0.54 2.98 11.64
N ASN A 124 0.26 3.99 12.45
CA ASN A 124 -0.84 4.91 12.21
C ASN A 124 -0.30 6.15 11.48
N LEU A 125 -0.56 6.23 10.17
CA LEU A 125 -0.14 7.34 9.33
C LEU A 125 -1.34 8.26 9.07
N LYS A 126 -1.12 9.57 8.99
CA LYS A 126 -2.22 10.52 8.78
C LYS A 126 -2.98 10.19 7.49
N GLY A 127 -4.23 9.74 7.62
CA GLY A 127 -5.12 9.37 6.52
C GLY A 127 -4.87 8.00 5.89
N ILE A 128 -4.01 7.17 6.49
CA ILE A 128 -3.66 5.82 6.03
C ILE A 128 -3.71 4.84 7.19
N SER A 129 -4.40 3.72 6.97
CA SER A 129 -4.41 2.59 7.89
C SER A 129 -3.47 1.50 7.37
N CYS A 130 -2.49 1.11 8.17
CA CYS A 130 -1.61 -0.01 7.85
C CYS A 130 -2.23 -1.31 8.36
N LEU A 131 -2.46 -2.26 7.44
CA LEU A 131 -2.99 -3.60 7.70
C LEU A 131 -1.98 -4.50 8.42
#